data_AF-A0A1H7WTN6-F1
#
_entry.id   AF-A0A1H7WTN6-F1
#
_cell.length_a   1.000
_cell.length_b   1.000
_cell.length_c   1.000
_cell.angle_alpha   90.00
_cell.angle_beta   90.00
_cell.angle_gamma   90.00
#
_symmetry.space_group_name_H-M   'P 1'
#
loop_
_entity.id
_entity.type
_entity.pdbx_description
1 polymer ?
#
loop_
_entity_poly.entity_id
_entity_poly.type
_entity_poly.pdbx_seq_one_letter_code
_entity_poly.pdbx_strand_id
1 'polypeptide(L)'
;MTTMHMLPFRFPGVLNSQELLVAEAIQARAFAALSAHGVIADGDQDQAKARLGAIVLRLMLDRPGSIGDLSAAAIEAFGSGAESETGSGK
;
A
#
# COMPACT_ATOMS: atom_id res chain seq x y z
N MET A 1 -31.84 -27.62 -2.74
CA MET A 1 -30.82 -26.91 -3.52
C MET A 1 -29.88 -26.22 -2.54
N THR A 2 -28.75 -26.85 -2.24
CA THR A 2 -27.76 -26.33 -1.28
C THR A 2 -26.86 -25.35 -2.02
N THR A 3 -26.88 -24.07 -1.64
CA THR A 3 -25.95 -23.06 -2.16
C THR A 3 -24.54 -23.46 -1.73
N MET A 4 -23.69 -23.83 -2.68
CA MET A 4 -22.26 -23.99 -2.44
C MET A 4 -21.65 -22.60 -2.21
N HIS A 5 -21.40 -22.26 -0.94
CA HIS A 5 -20.50 -21.16 -0.58
C HIS A 5 -19.08 -21.58 -0.99
N MET A 6 -18.63 -21.18 -2.17
CA MET A 6 -17.21 -21.19 -2.49
C MET A 6 -16.54 -20.15 -1.58
N LEU A 7 -15.93 -20.60 -0.50
CA LEU A 7 -15.00 -19.74 0.23
C LEU A 7 -13.83 -19.43 -0.72
N PRO A 8 -13.46 -18.16 -0.92
CA PRO A 8 -12.36 -17.81 -1.80
C PRO A 8 -11.10 -18.55 -1.34
N PHE A 9 -10.49 -19.29 -2.25
CA PHE A 9 -9.24 -19.99 -2.02
C PHE A 9 -8.17 -18.94 -1.69
N ARG A 10 -7.77 -18.87 -0.42
CA ARG A 10 -6.78 -17.92 0.09
C ARG A 10 -5.56 -18.68 0.54
N PHE A 11 -4.43 -18.43 -0.11
CA PHE A 11 -3.14 -18.87 0.39
C PHE A 11 -2.67 -17.86 1.44
N PRO A 12 -2.31 -18.29 2.66
CA PRO A 12 -1.76 -17.41 3.67
C PRO A 12 -0.52 -16.68 3.12
N GLY A 13 -0.59 -15.35 3.06
CA GLY A 13 0.51 -14.52 2.57
C GLY A 13 0.58 -14.31 1.04
N VAL A 14 -0.36 -14.85 0.26
CA VAL A 14 -0.41 -14.63 -1.20
C VAL A 14 -1.73 -13.95 -1.56
N LEU A 15 -1.64 -12.77 -2.16
CA LEU A 15 -2.79 -12.08 -2.73
C LEU A 15 -3.32 -12.88 -3.92
N ASN A 16 -4.63 -13.11 -3.98
CA ASN A 16 -5.26 -13.56 -5.22
C ASN A 16 -5.21 -12.44 -6.27
N SER A 17 -5.56 -12.76 -7.52
CA SER A 17 -5.47 -11.79 -8.63
C SER A 17 -6.29 -10.52 -8.41
N GLN A 18 -7.45 -10.59 -7.75
CA GLN A 18 -8.26 -9.40 -7.44
C GLN A 18 -7.59 -8.56 -6.35
N GLU A 19 -7.07 -9.21 -5.30
CA GLU A 19 -6.35 -8.51 -4.24
C GLU A 19 -5.08 -7.84 -4.76
N LEU A 20 -4.38 -8.47 -5.70
CA LEU A 20 -3.20 -7.89 -6.33
C LEU A 20 -3.54 -6.66 -7.17
N LEU A 21 -4.63 -6.70 -7.94
CA LEU A 21 -5.12 -5.54 -8.70
C LEU A 21 -5.54 -4.39 -7.78
N VAL A 22 -6.19 -4.70 -6.65
CA VAL A 22 -6.56 -3.69 -5.65
C VAL A 22 -5.31 -3.09 -5.02
N ALA A 23 -4.32 -3.90 -4.65
CA ALA A 23 -3.04 -3.43 -4.11
C ALA A 23 -2.32 -2.49 -5.09
N GLU A 24 -2.26 -2.88 -6.37
CA GLU A 24 -1.65 -2.07 -7.42
C GLU A 24 -2.40 -0.74 -7.61
N ALA A 25 -3.73 -0.75 -7.63
CA ALA A 25 -4.53 0.47 -7.76
C ALA A 25 -4.30 1.43 -6.57
N ILE A 26 -4.23 0.89 -5.34
CA ILE A 26 -3.95 1.67 -4.14
C ILE A 26 -2.55 2.29 -4.23
N GLN A 27 -1.55 1.47 -4.58
CA GLN A 27 -0.16 1.88 -4.69
C GLN A 27 0.02 2.94 -5.78
N ALA A 28 -0.55 2.74 -6.97
CA ALA A 28 -0.45 3.69 -8.09
C ALA A 28 -1.03 5.05 -7.72
N ARG A 29 -2.20 5.06 -7.05
CA ARG A 29 -2.84 6.30 -6.60
C ARG A 29 -2.02 7.03 -5.53
N ALA A 30 -1.52 6.31 -4.54
CA ALA A 30 -0.70 6.88 -3.48
C ALA A 30 0.64 7.39 -4.02
N PHE A 31 1.29 6.64 -4.91
CA PHE A 31 2.54 7.04 -5.55
C PHE A 31 2.36 8.32 -6.38
N ALA A 32 1.32 8.39 -7.20
CA ALA A 32 1.03 9.58 -8.00
C ALA A 32 0.82 10.82 -7.11
N ALA A 33 0.10 10.69 -6.00
CA ALA A 33 -0.09 11.79 -5.05
C ALA A 33 1.23 12.23 -4.39
N LEU A 34 2.02 11.28 -3.88
CA LEU A 34 3.29 11.56 -3.23
C LEU A 34 4.31 12.21 -4.19
N SER A 35 4.38 11.73 -5.44
CA SER A 35 5.21 12.33 -6.47
C SER A 35 4.74 13.74 -6.86
N ALA A 36 3.42 13.96 -6.98
CA ALA A 36 2.87 15.28 -7.29
C ALA A 36 3.15 16.32 -6.19
N HIS A 37 3.25 15.87 -4.93
CA HIS A 37 3.61 16.71 -3.79
C HIS A 37 5.13 16.82 -3.55
N GLY A 38 5.96 16.21 -4.39
CA GLY A 38 7.43 16.24 -4.26
C GLY A 38 7.98 15.45 -3.08
N VAL A 39 7.18 14.55 -2.48
CA VAL A 39 7.59 13.69 -1.36
C VAL A 39 8.54 12.59 -1.83
N ILE A 40 8.40 12.14 -3.08
CA ILE A 40 9.28 11.14 -3.71
C ILE A 40 10.20 11.87 -4.67
N ALA A 41 11.51 11.84 -4.38
CA ALA A 41 12.52 12.35 -5.30
C ALA A 41 12.69 11.41 -6.51
N ASP A 42 13.03 11.96 -7.67
CA ASP A 42 13.12 11.21 -8.92
C ASP A 42 14.16 10.07 -8.88
N GLY A 43 15.22 10.23 -8.08
CA GLY A 43 16.25 9.21 -7.87
C GLY A 43 15.84 8.06 -6.94
N ASP A 44 14.73 8.18 -6.22
CA ASP A 44 14.29 7.21 -5.20
C ASP A 44 12.99 6.48 -5.57
N GLN A 45 12.54 6.58 -6.82
CA GLN A 45 11.25 6.04 -7.23
C GLN A 45 11.09 4.53 -6.97
N ASP A 46 12.11 3.72 -7.23
CA ASP A 46 12.04 2.27 -7.02
C ASP A 46 11.99 1.91 -5.54
N GLN A 47 12.79 2.58 -4.72
CA GLN A 47 12.77 2.38 -3.27
C GLN A 47 11.43 2.84 -2.67
N ALA A 48 10.91 3.97 -3.14
CA ALA A 48 9.62 4.49 -2.74
C ALA A 48 8.47 3.55 -3.16
N LYS A 49 8.50 2.98 -4.37
CA LYS A 49 7.52 1.98 -4.81
C LYS A 49 7.57 0.72 -3.95
N ALA A 50 8.76 0.20 -3.63
CA ALA A 50 8.90 -0.98 -2.78
C ALA A 50 8.37 -0.73 -1.36
N ARG A 51 8.73 0.40 -0.76
CA ARG A 51 8.24 0.82 0.56
C ARG A 51 6.73 1.02 0.58
N LEU A 52 6.18 1.65 -0.46
CA LEU A 52 4.75 1.88 -0.59
C LEU A 52 3.99 0.55 -0.77
N GLY A 53 4.53 -0.38 -1.56
CA GLY A 53 3.97 -1.73 -1.72
C GLY A 53 3.86 -2.47 -0.38
N ALA A 54 4.89 -2.40 0.48
CA ALA A 54 4.86 -2.99 1.82
C ALA A 54 3.78 -2.36 2.72
N ILE A 55 3.61 -1.04 2.66
CA ILE A 55 2.56 -0.32 3.39
C ILE A 55 1.17 -0.76 2.93
N VAL A 56 0.94 -0.83 1.62
CA VAL A 56 -0.35 -1.23 1.04
C VAL A 56 -0.71 -2.66 1.46
N LEU A 57 0.25 -3.60 1.37
CA LEU A 57 0.04 -4.98 1.81
C LEU A 57 -0.35 -5.04 3.29
N ARG A 58 0.35 -4.30 4.16
CA ARG A 58 0.02 -4.25 5.58
C ARG A 58 -1.39 -3.72 5.81
N LEU A 59 -1.78 -2.62 5.15
CA LEU A 59 -3.09 -2.01 5.31
C LEU A 59 -4.23 -2.92 4.84
N MET A 60 -4.04 -3.63 3.72
CA MET A 60 -5.03 -4.58 3.20
C MET A 60 -5.22 -5.80 4.10
N LEU A 61 -4.17 -6.22 4.81
CA LEU A 61 -4.24 -7.33 5.78
C LEU A 61 -4.85 -6.89 7.11
N ASP A 62 -4.59 -5.66 7.54
CA ASP A 62 -5.05 -5.12 8.83
C ASP A 62 -6.54 -4.75 8.81
N ARG A 63 -7.03 -4.14 7.73
CA ARG A 63 -8.43 -3.72 7.64
C ARG A 63 -9.02 -3.76 6.23
N PRO A 64 -10.31 -4.12 6.10
CA PRO A 64 -11.05 -3.84 4.88
C PRO A 64 -11.27 -2.33 4.73
N GLY A 65 -11.24 -1.82 3.49
CA GLY A 65 -11.48 -0.41 3.19
C GLY A 65 -11.66 -0.20 1.69
N SER A 66 -12.18 0.96 1.29
CA SER A 66 -12.22 1.33 -0.12
C SER A 66 -10.81 1.62 -0.63
N ILE A 67 -10.60 1.55 -1.95
CA ILE A 67 -9.33 1.96 -2.57
C ILE A 67 -8.96 3.39 -2.16
N GLY A 68 -9.95 4.30 -2.07
CA GLY A 68 -9.72 5.68 -1.65
C GLY A 68 -9.21 5.79 -0.21
N ASP A 69 -9.85 5.09 0.72
CA ASP A 69 -9.47 5.11 2.14
C ASP A 69 -8.10 4.48 2.39
N LEU A 70 -7.81 3.37 1.69
CA LEU A 70 -6.53 2.68 1.79
C LEU A 70 -5.40 3.48 1.12
N SER A 71 -5.67 4.19 0.02
CA SER A 71 -4.70 5.10 -0.60
C SER A 71 -4.38 6.29 0.31
N ALA A 72 -5.39 6.91 0.92
CA ALA A 72 -5.17 8.01 1.87
C ALA A 72 -4.30 7.55 3.06
N ALA A 73 -4.65 6.40 3.65
CA ALA A 73 -3.87 5.83 4.74
C ALA A 73 -2.44 5.42 4.33
N ALA A 74 -2.25 4.97 3.08
CA ALA A 74 -0.92 4.66 2.56
C ALA A 74 -0.06 5.92 2.39
N ILE A 75 -0.65 7.03 1.94
CA ILE A 75 0.04 8.34 1.85
C ILE A 75 0.47 8.81 3.24
N GLU A 76 -0.43 8.77 4.22
CA GLU A 76 -0.13 9.16 5.60
C GLU A 76 0.98 8.29 6.21
N ALA A 77 0.86 6.96 6.10
CA ALA A 77 1.85 6.04 6.61
C ALA A 77 3.22 6.19 5.93
N PHE A 78 3.25 6.52 4.63
CA PHE A 78 4.49 6.80 3.91
C PHE A 78 5.16 8.07 4.44
N GLY A 79 4.39 9.13 4.69
CA GLY A 79 4.89 10.38 5.27
C GLY A 79 5.45 10.21 6.67
N SER A 80 4.70 9.56 7.58
CA SER A 80 5.12 9.39 8.98
C SER A 80 6.40 8.58 9.17
N GLY A 81 6.75 7.70 8.23
CA GLY A 81 8.02 6.97 8.29
C GLY A 81 9.22 7.70 7.65
N ALA A 82 9.01 8.81 6.92
CA ALA A 82 10.10 9.66 6.42
C ALA A 82 10.69 10.55 7.52
N GLU A 83 9.93 10.81 8.58
CA GLU A 83 10.35 11.62 9.74
C GLU A 83 11.32 10.85 10.67
N SER A 84 11.47 9.54 10.50
CA SER A 84 12.32 8.69 11.34
C SER A 84 13.80 8.63 10.92
N GLU A 85 14.19 9.28 9.82
CA GLU A 85 15.57 9.27 9.30
C GLU A 85 16.32 10.61 9.47
N THR A 86 15.76 11.55 10.24
CA THR A 86 16.47 12.79 10.66
C THR A 86 16.53 12.87 12.18
N GLY A 87 17.21 11.91 12.80
CA GLY A 87 17.35 11.83 14.24
C GLY A 87 18.62 11.10 14.69
N SER A 88 19.75 11.79 14.60
CA SER A 88 20.74 11.95 15.68
C SER A 88 22.16 11.85 15.14
N GLY A 89 22.77 13.02 14.97
CA GLY A 89 24.21 13.14 15.12
C GLY A 89 24.62 12.79 16.56
N LYS A 90 25.77 12.15 16.67
CA LYS A 90 26.78 12.48 17.67
C LYS A 90 28.14 12.08 17.13
#